data_AF-A0A0V8QB54-F1
#
_entry.id   AF-A0A0V8QB54-F1
#
_cell.length_a   1.000
_cell.length_b   1.000
_cell.length_c   1.000
_cell.angle_alpha   90.00
_cell.angle_beta   90.00
_cell.angle_gamma   90.00
#
_symmetry.space_group_name_H-M   'P 1'
#
loop_
_entity.id
_entity.type
_entity.pdbx_description
1 polymer ?
#
loop_
_entity_poly.entity_id
_entity_poly.type
_entity_poly.pdbx_seq_one_letter_code
_entity_poly.pdbx_strand_id
1 'polypeptide(L)' 'MFIISESNPLGYTAMQTKTNNIRDIYDIILNITGDEKEAKWATETAGDMGFGGQYERARYKLECVRE' A
#
# COMPACT_ATOMS: atom_id res chain seq x y z
N MET A 1 -2.63 -0.71 11.45
CA MET A 1 -3.43 -0.38 10.26
C MET A 1 -2.52 -0.06 9.08
N PHE A 2 -2.84 -0.56 7.89
CA PHE A 2 -2.18 -0.19 6.64
C PHE A 2 -2.96 0.91 5.93
N ILE A 3 -2.26 1.91 5.41
CA ILE A 3 -2.78 2.99 4.57
C ILE A 3 -2.08 2.86 3.22
N ILE A 4 -2.85 2.62 2.17
CA ILE A 4 -2.36 2.56 0.79
C ILE A 4 -2.89 3.80 0.09
N SER A 5 -1.99 4.68 -0.31
CA SER A 5 -2.30 5.90 -1.05
C SER A 5 -1.95 5.70 -2.52
N GLU A 6 -2.90 5.94 -3.42
CA GLU A 6 -2.65 5.92 -4.87
C GLU A 6 -2.01 7.25 -5.31
N SER A 7 -1.06 7.17 -6.24
CA SER A 7 -0.43 8.35 -6.83
C SER A 7 -1.47 9.12 -7.64
N ASN A 8 -1.76 10.33 -7.21
CA ASN A 8 -2.76 11.20 -7.83
C ASN A 8 -2.15 12.60 -8.04
N PRO A 9 -2.47 13.32 -9.13
CA PRO A 9 -2.05 14.71 -9.32
C PRO A 9 -2.41 15.66 -8.17
N LEU A 10 -3.45 15.34 -7.39
CA LEU A 10 -3.88 16.09 -6.20
C LEU A 10 -3.13 15.68 -4.91
N GLY A 11 -2.20 14.73 -5.01
CA GLY A 11 -1.40 14.19 -3.91
C GLY A 11 -1.94 12.87 -3.35
N TYR A 12 -1.08 12.15 -2.62
CA TYR A 12 -1.38 10.84 -2.03
C TYR A 12 -2.57 10.85 -1.03
N THR A 13 -2.90 11.99 -0.44
CA THR A 13 -4.04 12.12 0.47
C THR A 13 -5.40 12.09 -0.24
N ALA A 14 -5.42 12.28 -1.57
CA ALA A 14 -6.65 12.34 -2.35
C ALA A 14 -7.31 10.97 -2.55
N MET A 15 -6.53 9.88 -2.58
CA MET A 15 -7.01 8.52 -2.77
C MET A 15 -6.29 7.57 -1.82
N GLN A 16 -6.93 7.29 -0.67
CA GLN A 16 -6.39 6.41 0.36
C GLN A 16 -7.34 5.26 0.66
N THR A 17 -6.79 4.06 0.71
CA THR A 17 -7.47 2.86 1.18
C THR A 17 -6.82 2.42 2.48
N LYS A 18 -7.64 2.21 3.51
CA LYS A 18 -7.17 1.74 4.82
C LYS A 18 -7.61 0.30 5.05
N THR A 19 -6.71 -0.55 5.50
CA THR A 19 -7.02 -1.94 5.84
C THR A 19 -6.21 -2.42 7.04
N ASN A 20 -6.78 -3.31 7.84
CA ASN A 20 -6.08 -4.02 8.91
C ASN A 20 -5.64 -5.42 8.50
N ASN A 21 -5.99 -5.85 7.28
CA ASN A 21 -5.66 -7.15 6.75
C ASN A 21 -4.58 -7.04 5.68
N ILE A 22 -3.43 -7.64 5.95
CA ILE A 22 -2.29 -7.67 5.03
C ILE A 22 -2.65 -8.31 3.68
N ARG A 23 -3.63 -9.23 3.64
CA ARG A 23 -4.05 -9.88 2.39
C ARG A 23 -4.74 -8.93 1.42
N ASP A 24 -5.41 -7.90 1.92
CA ASP A 24 -6.12 -6.92 1.09
C ASP A 24 -5.13 -6.05 0.30
N ILE A 25 -3.89 -5.90 0.80
CA ILE A 25 -2.83 -5.11 0.15
C ILE A 25 -2.57 -5.64 -1.26
N TYR A 26 -2.59 -6.97 -1.44
CA TYR A 26 -2.39 -7.59 -2.75
C TYR A 26 -3.42 -7.09 -3.76
N ASP A 27 -4.71 -7.21 -3.45
CA ASP A 27 -5.80 -6.83 -4.36
C ASP A 27 -5.81 -5.32 -4.62
N ILE A 28 -5.53 -4.51 -3.60
CA ILE A 28 -5.49 -3.04 -3.72
C ILE A 28 -4.34 -2.61 -4.64
N ILE A 29 -3.14 -3.14 -4.42
CA ILE A 29 -1.97 -2.81 -5.24
C ILE A 29 -2.16 -3.35 -6.66
N LEU A 30 -2.70 -4.56 -6.83
CA LEU A 30 -3.02 -5.11 -8.14
C LEU A 30 -3.99 -4.21 -8.91
N ASN A 31 -4.99 -3.65 -8.23
CA ASN A 31 -5.93 -2.72 -8.85
C ASN A 31 -5.27 -1.38 -9.27
N ILE A 32 -4.30 -0.89 -8.49
CA ILE A 32 -3.56 0.35 -8.80
C ILE A 32 -2.54 0.14 -9.93
N THR A 33 -1.79 -0.96 -9.90
CA THR A 33 -0.64 -1.16 -10.79
C THR A 33 -0.98 -1.99 -12.02
N GLY A 34 -1.96 -2.89 -11.93
CA GLY A 34 -2.21 -3.95 -12.92
C GLY A 34 -1.07 -4.97 -13.01
N ASP A 35 -0.17 -5.01 -12.03
CA ASP A 35 1.03 -5.85 -12.03
C ASP A 35 1.05 -6.76 -10.78
N GLU A 36 0.89 -8.06 -11.02
CA GLU A 36 0.91 -9.08 -9.96
C GLU A 36 2.25 -9.14 -9.22
N LYS A 37 3.37 -8.86 -9.89
CA LYS A 37 4.70 -8.91 -9.27
C LYS A 37 4.85 -7.77 -8.27
N GLU A 38 4.42 -6.57 -8.64
CA GLU A 38 4.34 -5.44 -7.72
C GLU A 38 3.40 -5.72 -6.55
N ALA A 39 2.23 -6.31 -6.80
CA ALA A 39 1.28 -6.66 -5.76
C ALA A 39 1.84 -7.67 -4.74
N LYS A 40 2.54 -8.71 -5.22
CA LYS A 40 3.25 -9.67 -4.33
C LYS A 40 4.31 -8.95 -3.50
N TRP A 41 5.13 -8.13 -4.15
CA TRP A 41 6.23 -7.44 -3.47
C TRP A 41 5.74 -6.45 -2.41
N ALA A 42 4.67 -5.70 -2.70
CA ALA A 42 4.06 -4.80 -1.72
C ALA A 42 3.51 -5.55 -0.50
N THR A 43 2.90 -6.72 -0.72
CA THR A 43 2.36 -7.57 0.34
C THR A 43 3.48 -8.14 1.22
N GLU A 44 4.57 -8.62 0.61
CA GLU A 44 5.76 -9.09 1.34
C GLU A 44 6.40 -7.95 2.15
N THR A 45 6.56 -6.77 1.52
CA THR A 45 7.10 -5.59 2.18
C THR A 45 6.24 -5.17 3.38
N ALA A 46 4.92 -5.21 3.25
CA ALA A 46 4.01 -4.93 4.36
C ALA A 46 4.17 -5.91 5.54
N GLY A 47 4.52 -7.17 5.25
CA GLY A 47 4.82 -8.18 6.26
C GLY A 47 6.12 -7.86 7.00
N ASP A 48 7.15 -7.46 6.25
CA ASP A 48 8.46 -7.11 6.79
C ASP A 48 8.47 -5.79 7.58
N MET A 49 7.58 -4.86 7.23
CA MET A 49 7.46 -3.54 7.86
C MET A 49 7.15 -3.57 9.36
N GLY A 50 6.56 -4.65 9.87
CA GLY A 50 6.12 -4.71 11.27
C GLY A 50 5.19 -3.54 11.65
N PHE A 51 5.38 -2.96 12.84
CA PHE A 51 4.61 -1.83 13.33
C PHE A 51 5.37 -0.49 13.16
N GLY A 52 5.17 0.20 12.02
CA GLY A 52 5.64 1.58 11.84
C GLY A 52 6.61 1.82 10.68
N GLY A 53 6.21 1.53 9.44
CA GLY A 53 7.03 1.73 8.23
C GLY A 53 6.27 2.42 7.10
N GLN A 54 7.00 3.00 6.15
CA GLN A 54 6.44 3.49 4.89
C GLN A 54 7.25 3.00 3.70
N TYR A 55 6.59 2.77 2.58
CA TYR A 55 7.16 2.29 1.33
C TYR A 55 6.48 3.00 0.18
N GLU A 56 7.28 3.64 -0.66
CA GLU A 56 6.77 4.48 -1.73
C GLU A 56 7.29 3.99 -3.07
N ARG A 57 6.38 3.94 -4.03
CA ARG A 57 6.60 3.62 -5.43
C ARG A 57 5.94 4.68 -6.31
N ALA A 58 6.29 4.69 -7.59
CA ALA A 58 5.79 5.66 -8.54
C ALA A 58 4.25 5.77 -8.58
N ARG A 59 3.54 4.66 -8.33
CA ARG A 59 2.07 4.60 -8.41
C ARG A 59 1.36 4.54 -7.06
N TYR A 60 2.06 4.25 -5.96
CA TYR A 60 1.42 4.11 -4.65
C TYR A 60 2.39 4.35 -3.51
N LYS A 61 1.84 4.69 -2.35
CA LYS A 61 2.53 4.73 -1.05
C LYS A 61 1.82 3.80 -0.09
N LEU A 62 2.56 2.91 0.55
CA LEU A 62 2.10 1.97 1.57
C LEU A 62 2.67 2.38 2.92
N GLU A 63 1.81 2.58 3.92
CA GLU A 63 2.19 2.99 5.27
C GLU A 63 1.58 2.01 6.28
N CYS A 64 2.36 1.54 7.24
CA CYS A 64 1.87 0.82 8.40
C CYS A 64 1.88 1.77 9.60
N VAL A 65 0.69 2.16 10.06
CA VAL A 65 0.50 3.01 11.23
C VAL A 65 0.05 2.19 12.43
N ARG A 66 0.59 2.54 13.60
CA ARG A 66 0.16 2.00 14.88
C ARG A 66 -1.06 2.81 15.33
N GLU A 67 -2.19 2.14 15.49
CA GLU A 67 -3.36 2.72 16.19
C GLU A 67 -3.12 2.78 17.70
#